data_AF-A0A0M1J9I8-F1
#
_entry.id   AF-A0A0M1J9I8-F1
#
_cell.length_a   1.000
_cell.length_b   1.000
_cell.length_c   1.000
_cell.angle_alpha   90.00
_cell.angle_beta   90.00
_cell.angle_gamma   90.00
#
_symmetry.space_group_name_H-M   'P 1'
#
loop_
_entity.id
_entity.type
_entity.pdbx_description
1 polymer ?
#
loop_
_entity_poly.entity_id
_entity_poly.type
_entity_poly.pdbx_seq_one_letter_code
_entity_poly.pdbx_strand_id
1 'polypeptide(L)'
;AAAVLVMSEDQAYALNLTPMARIVASASAGVDPAIMGTGPIPAVTKCLQKAGWEIKDLDLIEANEAFAAQALAVNADLGWDPNKVNVNGGAIALGHPIGASGARILVTLLYEMQRRKAKRGLATLCIGGGMGIAMAIEGV
;
A
#
# COMPACT_ATOMS: atom_id res chain seq x y z
N ALA A 1 15.54 -0.97 8.63
CA ALA A 1 15.54 -1.28 7.18
C ALA A 1 14.48 -2.32 6.90
N ALA A 2 14.04 -2.46 5.64
CA ALA A 2 13.12 -3.51 5.21
C ALA A 2 13.50 -3.90 3.76
N ALA A 3 13.28 -5.16 3.40
CA ALA A 3 13.62 -5.71 2.10
C ALA A 3 12.53 -6.68 1.62
N VAL A 4 12.43 -6.81 0.31
CA VAL A 4 11.56 -7.77 -0.38
C VAL A 4 12.37 -8.44 -1.50
N LEU A 5 12.15 -9.74 -1.70
CA LEU A 5 12.69 -10.47 -2.85
C LEU A 5 11.61 -10.48 -3.94
N VAL A 6 11.94 -10.00 -5.14
CA VAL A 6 11.01 -9.92 -6.27
C VAL A 6 11.62 -10.70 -7.44
N MET A 7 10.80 -11.50 -8.10
CA MET A 7 11.15 -12.27 -9.29
C MET A 7 9.91 -12.51 -10.14
N SER A 8 10.07 -13.03 -11.36
CA SER A 8 8.93 -13.52 -12.14
C SER A 8 8.35 -14.78 -11.48
N GLU A 9 7.05 -14.99 -11.69
CA GLU A 9 6.35 -16.18 -11.20
C GLU A 9 6.97 -17.48 -11.75
N ASP A 10 7.28 -17.53 -13.04
CA ASP A 10 7.94 -18.68 -13.67
C ASP A 10 9.29 -19.01 -13.02
N GLN A 11 10.07 -17.98 -12.64
CA GLN A 11 11.36 -18.17 -11.98
C GLN A 11 11.19 -18.67 -10.55
N ALA A 12 10.16 -18.18 -9.83
CA ALA A 12 9.84 -18.68 -8.50
C ALA A 12 9.52 -20.18 -8.54
N TYR A 13 8.69 -20.61 -9.51
CA TYR A 13 8.37 -22.03 -9.70
C TYR A 13 9.57 -22.86 -10.16
N ALA A 14 10.38 -22.36 -11.09
CA ALA A 14 11.60 -23.05 -11.54
C ALA A 14 12.61 -23.28 -10.40
N LEU A 15 12.62 -22.40 -9.40
CA LEU A 15 13.45 -22.49 -8.20
C LEU A 15 12.77 -23.20 -7.02
N ASN A 16 11.55 -23.71 -7.18
CA ASN A 16 10.72 -24.31 -6.11
C ASN A 16 10.50 -23.37 -4.91
N LEU A 17 10.38 -22.06 -5.15
CA LEU A 17 10.06 -21.07 -4.13
C LEU A 17 8.54 -20.86 -4.06
N THR A 18 8.00 -20.69 -2.86
CA THR A 18 6.58 -20.36 -2.65
C THR A 18 6.41 -18.84 -2.60
N PRO A 19 5.73 -18.22 -3.59
CA PRO A 19 5.47 -16.79 -3.57
C PRO A 19 4.53 -16.42 -2.41
N MET A 20 4.76 -15.28 -1.76
CA MET A 20 3.83 -14.75 -0.76
C MET A 20 2.64 -14.03 -1.40
N ALA A 21 2.90 -13.33 -2.51
CA ALA A 21 1.93 -12.49 -3.18
C ALA A 21 2.41 -12.12 -4.58
N ARG A 22 1.49 -11.59 -5.39
CA ARG A 22 1.72 -11.06 -6.74
C ARG A 22 1.50 -9.54 -6.75
N ILE A 23 2.41 -8.80 -7.40
CA ILE A 23 2.20 -7.38 -7.66
C ILE A 23 1.24 -7.26 -8.85
N VAL A 24 0.04 -6.72 -8.61
CA VAL A 24 -1.01 -6.59 -9.63
C VAL A 24 -0.85 -5.30 -10.42
N ALA A 25 -0.65 -4.19 -9.70
CA ALA A 25 -0.45 -2.88 -10.31
C ALA A 25 0.34 -1.97 -9.38
N SER A 26 1.00 -0.98 -9.97
CA SER A 26 1.56 0.16 -9.26
C SER A 26 1.26 1.45 -10.02
N ALA A 27 1.08 2.53 -9.26
CA ALA A 27 0.88 3.84 -9.84
C ALA A 27 1.43 4.94 -8.94
N SER A 28 1.97 5.96 -9.58
CA SER A 28 2.29 7.23 -8.96
C SER A 28 1.44 8.34 -9.58
N ALA A 29 1.15 9.36 -8.77
CA ALA A 29 0.43 10.55 -9.16
C ALA A 29 0.98 11.79 -8.42
N GLY A 30 0.78 12.97 -9.02
CA GLY A 30 1.17 14.25 -8.45
C GLY A 30 -0.05 15.02 -7.91
N VAL A 31 0.21 15.88 -6.93
CA VAL A 31 -0.72 16.86 -6.34
C VAL A 31 0.03 18.17 -6.11
N ASP A 32 -0.68 19.23 -5.74
CA ASP A 32 -0.03 20.48 -5.35
C ASP A 32 0.89 20.24 -4.13
N PRO A 33 2.17 20.69 -4.17
CA PRO A 33 3.11 20.53 -3.06
C PRO A 33 2.61 21.08 -1.71
N ALA A 34 1.76 22.12 -1.70
CA ALA A 34 1.20 22.70 -0.49
C ALA A 34 0.26 21.73 0.26
N ILE A 35 -0.31 20.74 -0.45
CA ILE A 35 -1.18 19.70 0.10
C ILE A 35 -0.61 18.31 -0.16
N MET A 36 0.73 18.17 -0.18
CA MET A 36 1.44 16.94 -0.56
C MET A 36 0.95 15.65 0.12
N GLY A 37 0.41 15.76 1.33
CA GLY A 37 -0.20 14.65 2.06
C GLY A 37 -1.35 13.96 1.32
N THR A 38 -2.03 14.66 0.39
CA THR A 38 -3.14 14.13 -0.41
C THR A 38 -2.70 13.23 -1.57
N GLY A 39 -1.39 13.14 -1.85
CA GLY A 39 -0.83 12.32 -2.94
C GLY A 39 -1.35 10.87 -3.04
N PRO A 40 -1.62 10.15 -1.93
CA PRO A 40 -2.23 8.82 -1.97
C PRO A 40 -3.55 8.76 -2.74
N ILE A 41 -4.40 9.79 -2.65
CA ILE A 41 -5.75 9.79 -3.25
C ILE A 41 -5.67 9.47 -4.76
N PRO A 42 -5.03 10.31 -5.61
CA PRO A 42 -4.96 10.02 -7.03
C PRO A 42 -4.07 8.81 -7.35
N ALA A 43 -3.08 8.50 -6.51
CA ALA A 43 -2.21 7.33 -6.70
C ALA A 43 -3.00 6.03 -6.54
N VAL A 44 -3.85 5.93 -5.51
CA VAL A 44 -4.72 4.79 -5.23
C VAL A 44 -5.77 4.64 -6.34
N THR A 45 -6.49 5.70 -6.70
CA THR A 45 -7.48 5.65 -7.78
C THR A 45 -6.86 5.12 -9.08
N LYS A 46 -5.69 5.64 -9.47
CA LYS A 46 -4.97 5.20 -10.67
C LYS A 46 -4.45 3.76 -10.55
N CYS A 47 -4.00 3.34 -9.36
CA CYS A 47 -3.52 1.98 -9.12
C CYS A 47 -4.65 0.96 -9.22
N LEU A 48 -5.79 1.24 -8.59
CA LEU A 48 -6.98 0.39 -8.64
C LEU A 48 -7.56 0.29 -10.05
N GLN A 49 -7.61 1.40 -10.79
CA GLN A 49 -8.01 1.40 -12.20
C GLN A 49 -7.10 0.48 -13.04
N LYS A 50 -5.78 0.53 -12.85
CA LYS A 50 -4.83 -0.37 -13.53
C LYS A 50 -5.01 -1.84 -13.13
N ALA A 51 -5.34 -2.09 -11.86
CA ALA A 51 -5.60 -3.43 -11.35
C ALA A 51 -6.96 -3.99 -11.79
N GLY A 52 -7.87 -3.14 -12.28
CA GLY A 52 -9.26 -3.51 -12.54
C GLY A 52 -10.04 -3.78 -11.25
N TRP A 53 -9.68 -3.12 -10.15
CA TRP A 53 -10.28 -3.28 -8.83
C TRP A 53 -11.05 -2.03 -8.41
N GLU A 54 -12.00 -2.21 -7.50
CA GLU A 54 -12.68 -1.12 -6.79
C GLU A 54 -12.21 -1.06 -5.32
N ILE A 55 -12.42 0.08 -4.65
CA ILE A 55 -12.10 0.25 -3.23
C ILE A 55 -12.74 -0.85 -2.35
N LYS A 56 -13.98 -1.23 -2.67
CA LYS A 56 -14.73 -2.27 -1.94
C LYS A 56 -14.11 -3.66 -2.04
N ASP A 57 -13.29 -3.90 -3.05
CA ASP A 57 -12.62 -5.18 -3.28
C ASP A 57 -11.40 -5.37 -2.38
N LEU A 58 -10.94 -4.31 -1.71
CA LEU A 58 -9.78 -4.37 -0.84
C LEU A 58 -10.16 -5.04 0.49
N ASP A 59 -9.34 -6.00 0.91
CA ASP A 59 -9.48 -6.69 2.19
C ASP A 59 -8.66 -5.97 3.28
N LEU A 60 -7.46 -5.48 2.92
CA LEU A 60 -6.52 -4.83 3.82
C LEU A 60 -5.79 -3.68 3.12
N ILE A 61 -5.55 -2.61 3.87
CA ILE A 61 -4.90 -1.40 3.38
C ILE A 61 -3.81 -0.98 4.37
N GLU A 62 -2.60 -0.73 3.87
CA GLU A 62 -1.56 -0.01 4.60
C GLU A 62 -1.39 1.38 3.96
N ALA A 63 -1.88 2.42 4.62
CA ALA A 63 -1.72 3.80 4.21
C ALA A 63 -0.78 4.51 5.20
N ASN A 64 0.42 4.89 4.74
CA ASN A 64 1.45 5.43 5.63
C ASN A 64 0.97 6.69 6.37
N GLU A 65 1.08 6.68 7.69
CA GLU A 65 0.63 7.75 8.58
C GLU A 65 1.77 8.76 8.83
N ALA A 66 2.14 9.54 7.82
CA ALA A 66 3.16 10.57 8.01
C ALA A 66 2.69 11.63 9.03
N PHE A 67 1.40 11.97 8.96
CA PHE A 67 0.72 12.87 9.89
C PHE A 67 -0.73 12.42 10.05
N ALA A 68 -1.29 12.55 11.26
CA ALA A 68 -2.69 12.19 11.52
C ALA A 68 -3.67 12.96 10.61
N ALA A 69 -3.45 14.27 10.41
CA ALA A 69 -4.29 15.10 9.55
C ALA A 69 -4.33 14.60 8.10
N GLN A 70 -3.17 14.21 7.56
CA GLN A 70 -3.06 13.66 6.22
C GLN A 70 -3.76 12.30 6.11
N ALA A 71 -3.57 11.40 7.09
CA ALA A 71 -4.20 10.09 7.11
C ALA A 71 -5.74 10.21 7.13
N LEU A 72 -6.27 11.10 7.96
CA LEU A 72 -7.71 11.39 8.02
C LEU A 72 -8.24 11.95 6.69
N ALA A 73 -7.51 12.86 6.04
CA ALA A 73 -7.90 13.40 4.75
C ALA A 73 -7.97 12.33 3.66
N VAL A 74 -6.97 11.45 3.59
CA VAL A 74 -6.95 10.33 2.63
C VAL A 74 -8.09 9.35 2.89
N ASN A 75 -8.35 9.02 4.16
CA ASN A 75 -9.46 8.14 4.52
C ASN A 75 -10.83 8.73 4.14
N ALA A 76 -11.02 10.02 4.39
CA ALA A 76 -12.27 10.70 4.09
C ALA A 76 -12.55 10.78 2.58
N ASP A 77 -11.53 11.05 1.77
CA ASP A 77 -11.68 11.21 0.31
C ASP A 77 -11.87 9.85 -0.40
N LEU A 78 -11.04 8.85 -0.07
CA LEU A 78 -11.15 7.52 -0.68
C LEU A 78 -12.35 6.72 -0.20
N GLY A 79 -12.94 7.08 0.95
CA GLY A 79 -14.17 6.47 1.48
C GLY A 79 -14.06 4.97 1.77
N TRP A 80 -12.85 4.45 1.95
CA TRP A 80 -12.63 3.04 2.30
C TRP A 80 -13.04 2.77 3.76
N ASP A 81 -13.26 1.50 4.10
CA ASP A 81 -13.58 1.09 5.47
C ASP A 81 -12.36 1.29 6.39
N PRO A 82 -12.41 2.18 7.39
CA PRO A 82 -11.30 2.40 8.31
C PRO A 82 -10.88 1.15 9.08
N ASN A 83 -11.78 0.17 9.27
CA ASN A 83 -11.45 -1.09 9.94
C ASN A 83 -10.53 -2.01 9.11
N LYS A 84 -10.30 -1.67 7.83
CA LYS A 84 -9.36 -2.36 6.94
C LYS A 84 -8.03 -1.64 6.81
N VAL A 85 -7.90 -0.42 7.34
CA VAL A 85 -6.73 0.45 7.17
C VAL A 85 -5.84 0.36 8.41
N ASN A 86 -4.55 0.09 8.20
CA ASN A 86 -3.51 0.05 9.24
C ASN A 86 -3.93 -0.77 10.47
N VAL A 87 -4.48 -1.97 10.24
CA VAL A 87 -5.13 -2.80 11.28
C VAL A 87 -4.19 -3.25 12.40
N ASN A 88 -2.88 -3.14 12.19
CA ASN A 88 -1.84 -3.43 13.19
C ASN A 88 -1.12 -2.16 13.68
N GLY A 89 -1.72 -0.98 13.48
CA GLY A 89 -1.10 0.32 13.73
C GLY A 89 -0.19 0.78 12.59
N GLY A 90 0.06 2.09 12.52
CA GLY A 90 0.85 2.70 11.46
C GLY A 90 2.05 3.51 11.96
N ALA A 91 2.55 4.40 11.10
CA ALA A 91 3.81 5.10 11.29
C ALA A 91 3.81 6.09 12.48
N ILE A 92 2.63 6.53 12.96
CA ILE A 92 2.54 7.33 14.19
C ILE A 92 3.07 6.53 15.39
N ALA A 93 2.76 5.24 15.46
CA ALA A 93 3.21 4.36 16.54
C ALA A 93 4.55 3.68 16.23
N LEU A 94 4.72 3.20 14.99
CA LEU A 94 5.85 2.36 14.58
C LEU A 94 7.06 3.14 14.07
N GLY A 95 6.91 4.45 13.85
CA GLY A 95 7.91 5.33 13.27
C GLY A 95 7.97 5.30 11.74
N HIS A 96 8.67 6.30 11.19
CA HIS A 96 8.78 6.54 9.75
C HIS A 96 10.24 6.66 9.28
N PRO A 97 10.99 5.55 9.18
CA PRO A 97 12.33 5.55 8.60
C PRO A 97 12.24 5.76 7.08
N ILE A 98 12.20 7.03 6.64
CA ILE A 98 11.82 7.52 5.30
C ILE A 98 12.07 6.50 4.17
N GLY A 99 13.34 6.20 3.85
CA GLY A 99 13.69 5.32 2.73
C GLY A 99 13.27 3.85 2.87
N ALA A 100 13.01 3.38 4.08
CA ALA A 100 12.56 2.00 4.36
C ALA A 100 11.04 1.90 4.54
N SER A 101 10.31 3.01 4.67
CA SER A 101 8.91 2.99 5.09
C SER A 101 7.99 2.30 4.08
N GLY A 102 8.21 2.51 2.78
CA GLY A 102 7.44 1.83 1.73
C GLY A 102 7.54 0.31 1.82
N ALA A 103 8.77 -0.22 1.96
CA ALA A 103 8.97 -1.65 2.14
C ALA A 103 8.43 -2.14 3.50
N ARG A 104 8.57 -1.36 4.58
CA ARG A 104 8.04 -1.71 5.91
C ARG A 104 6.52 -1.87 5.90
N ILE A 105 5.79 -0.93 5.30
CA ILE A 105 4.32 -1.01 5.23
C ILE A 105 3.89 -2.18 4.35
N LEU A 106 4.59 -2.42 3.24
CA LEU A 106 4.31 -3.54 2.35
C LEU A 106 4.53 -4.89 3.06
N VAL A 107 5.63 -5.06 3.79
CA VAL A 107 5.89 -6.27 4.57
C VAL A 107 4.79 -6.49 5.62
N THR A 108 4.36 -5.43 6.30
CA THR A 108 3.26 -5.50 7.27
C THR A 108 1.96 -5.98 6.62
N LEU A 109 1.62 -5.41 5.45
CA LEU A 109 0.46 -5.82 4.66
C LEU A 109 0.55 -7.30 4.27
N LEU A 110 1.69 -7.76 3.72
CA LEU A 110 1.86 -9.13 3.24
C LEU A 110 1.67 -10.17 4.36
N TYR A 111 2.32 -9.96 5.51
CA TYR A 111 2.16 -10.88 6.64
C TYR A 111 0.75 -10.85 7.22
N GLU A 112 0.09 -9.68 7.24
CA GLU A 112 -1.29 -9.59 7.69
C GLU A 112 -2.27 -10.28 6.74
N MET A 113 -2.05 -10.12 5.43
CA MET A 113 -2.84 -10.81 4.42
C MET A 113 -2.71 -12.32 4.56
N GLN A 114 -1.48 -12.83 4.75
CA GLN A 114 -1.26 -14.25 5.00
C GLN A 114 -1.96 -14.73 6.29
N ARG A 115 -1.87 -13.95 7.37
CA ARG A 115 -2.51 -14.27 8.66
C ARG A 115 -4.03 -14.36 8.54
N ARG A 116 -4.66 -13.47 7.77
CA ARG A 116 -6.12 -13.43 7.58
C ARG A 116 -6.61 -14.21 6.36
N LYS A 117 -5.71 -14.78 5.55
CA LYS A 117 -6.02 -15.33 4.22
C LYS A 117 -6.76 -14.31 3.33
N ALA A 118 -6.37 -13.04 3.46
CA ALA A 118 -6.89 -11.96 2.64
C ALA A 118 -6.36 -12.07 1.21
N LYS A 119 -7.18 -11.72 0.23
CA LYS A 119 -6.84 -11.87 -1.19
C LYS A 119 -6.30 -10.58 -1.78
N ARG A 120 -6.86 -9.42 -1.43
CA ARG A 120 -6.52 -8.15 -2.07
C ARG A 120 -6.05 -7.11 -1.06
N GLY A 121 -4.80 -6.69 -1.22
CA GLY A 121 -4.15 -5.69 -0.38
C GLY A 121 -3.72 -4.46 -1.18
N LEU A 122 -3.61 -3.33 -0.48
CA LEU A 122 -3.10 -2.08 -1.05
C LEU A 122 -2.13 -1.40 -0.08
N ALA A 123 -0.95 -1.03 -0.56
CA ALA A 123 0.00 -0.20 0.18
C ALA A 123 0.13 1.18 -0.50
N THR A 124 0.07 2.28 0.27
CA THR A 124 0.20 3.64 -0.29
C THR A 124 0.91 4.64 0.63
N LEU A 125 1.61 5.62 0.04
CA LEU A 125 2.37 6.65 0.74
C LEU A 125 2.19 8.02 0.08
N CYS A 126 2.14 9.07 0.90
CA CYS A 126 2.40 10.45 0.47
C CYS A 126 3.91 10.69 0.36
N ILE A 127 4.30 11.64 -0.48
CA ILE A 127 5.71 11.94 -0.76
C ILE A 127 5.88 13.47 -0.84
N GLY A 128 6.93 13.96 -0.18
CA GLY A 128 7.30 15.38 -0.22
C GLY A 128 7.47 15.89 -1.66
N GLY A 129 7.10 17.16 -1.88
CA GLY A 129 7.08 17.74 -3.23
C GLY A 129 5.79 17.45 -4.01
N GLY A 130 4.77 16.87 -3.37
CA GLY A 130 3.44 16.72 -3.98
C GLY A 130 3.30 15.45 -4.82
N MET A 131 3.75 14.31 -4.31
CA MET A 131 3.58 13.03 -4.99
C MET A 131 2.91 12.00 -4.08
N GLY A 132 2.33 10.96 -4.69
CA GLY A 132 1.92 9.74 -4.01
C GLY A 132 2.22 8.51 -4.84
N ILE A 133 2.32 7.37 -4.16
CA ILE A 133 2.50 6.06 -4.77
C ILE A 133 1.54 5.05 -4.13
N ALA A 134 1.02 4.14 -4.94
CA ALA A 134 0.21 3.02 -4.49
C ALA A 134 0.63 1.73 -5.21
N MET A 135 0.50 0.62 -4.51
CA MET A 135 0.78 -0.73 -5.01
C MET A 135 -0.36 -1.67 -4.59
N ALA A 136 -0.98 -2.30 -5.58
CA ALA A 136 -2.00 -3.32 -5.41
C ALA A 136 -1.37 -4.72 -5.44
N ILE A 137 -1.71 -5.53 -4.44
CA ILE A 137 -1.10 -6.83 -4.18
C ILE A 137 -2.20 -7.88 -4.07
N GLU A 138 -2.00 -9.03 -4.71
CA GLU A 138 -2.88 -10.19 -4.58
C GLU A 138 -2.16 -11.32 -3.85
N GLY A 139 -2.78 -11.88 -2.81
CA GLY A 139 -2.27 -13.05 -2.10
C GLY A 139 -2.32 -14.30 -2.98
N VAL A 140 -1.29 -15.15 -2.88
CA VAL A 140 -1.16 -16.43 -3.62
C VAL A 140 -1.58 -17.60 -2.74
#